data_AF-A0A7J9ICU2-F1
#
_entry.id   AF-A0A7J9ICU2-F1
#
_cell.length_a   1.000
_cell.length_b   1.000
_cell.length_c   1.000
_cell.angle_alpha   90.00
_cell.angle_beta   90.00
_cell.angle_gamma   90.00
#
_symmetry.space_group_name_H-M   'P 1'
#
loop_
_entity.id
_entity.type
_entity.pdbx_description
1 polymer ?
#
loop_
_entity_poly.entity_id
_entity_poly.type
_entity_poly.pdbx_seq_one_letter_code
_entity_poly.pdbx_strand_id
1 'polypeptide(L)' 'MEHLFLEILADEAQKGNKPFNTFKVVSINRVVAAISERFQVQCNVKHVENHLRIVKKPMANYMHNSGRKWFWMG' A
#
# COMPACT_ATOMS: atom_id res chain seq x y z
N MET A 1 -4.05 9.60 -5.59
CA MET A 1 -2.84 8.96 -5.02
C MET A 1 -3.16 7.64 -4.35
N GLU A 2 -4.18 7.56 -3.48
CA GLU A 2 -4.53 6.33 -2.76
C GLU A 2 -4.78 5.12 -3.66
N HIS A 3 -5.52 5.22 -4.77
CA HIS A 3 -5.73 4.07 -5.66
C HIS A 3 -4.44 3.43 -6.20
N LEU A 4 -3.48 4.26 -6.64
CA LEU A 4 -2.18 3.85 -7.18
C LEU A 4 -1.34 3.16 -6.09
N PHE A 5 -1.46 3.64 -4.85
CA PHE A 5 -0.88 3.07 -3.65
C PHE A 5 -1.41 1.65 -3.38
N LEU A 6 -2.74 1.48 -3.43
CA LEU A 6 -3.38 0.19 -3.14
C LEU A 6 -3.06 -0.86 -4.19
N GLU A 7 -2.95 -0.44 -5.45
CA GLU A 7 -2.69 -1.34 -6.58
C GLU A 7 -1.27 -1.92 -6.52
N ILE A 8 -0.27 -1.09 -6.23
CA ILE A 8 1.12 -1.56 -6.05
C ILE A 8 1.22 -2.47 -4.85
N LEU A 9 0.57 -2.12 -3.73
CA LEU A 9 0.56 -3.00 -2.55
C LEU A 9 -0.16 -4.32 -2.83
N ALA A 10 -1.22 -4.33 -3.66
CA ALA A 10 -1.91 -5.53 -4.08
C ALA A 10 -0.99 -6.48 -4.87
N ASP A 11 -0.21 -5.95 -5.80
CA ASP A 11 0.82 -6.70 -6.54
C ASP A 11 1.91 -7.24 -5.59
N GLU A 12 2.37 -6.43 -4.64
CA GLU A 12 3.39 -6.83 -3.68
C GLU A 12 2.93 -7.91 -2.69
N ALA A 13 1.67 -7.88 -2.24
CA ALA A 13 1.16 -8.98 -1.39
C ALA A 13 0.97 -10.27 -2.17
N GLN A 14 0.54 -10.20 -3.44
CA GLN A 14 0.48 -11.39 -4.31
C GLN A 14 1.85 -12.04 -4.48
N LYS A 15 2.91 -11.23 -4.48
CA LYS A 15 4.32 -11.69 -4.50
C LYS A 15 4.83 -12.22 -3.17
N GLY A 16 3.99 -12.28 -2.13
CA GLY A 16 4.39 -12.76 -0.80
C GLY A 16 5.24 -11.74 -0.01
N ASN A 17 5.25 -10.46 -0.41
CA ASN A 17 5.94 -9.41 0.33
C ASN A 17 5.10 -8.82 1.47
N LYS A 18 3.98 -9.48 1.79
CA LYS A 18 3.17 -9.28 2.99
C LYS A 18 3.02 -10.62 3.72
N PRO A 19 4.04 -11.06 4.49
CA PRO A 19 4.00 -12.35 5.19
C PRO A 19 3.02 -12.37 6.38
N PHE A 20 2.57 -11.21 6.86
CA PHE A 20 1.54 -11.04 7.90
C PHE A 20 0.82 -9.69 7.69
N ASN A 21 0.48 -8.96 8.74
CA ASN A 21 -0.23 -7.68 8.70
C ASN A 21 0.64 -6.44 8.35
N THR A 22 1.89 -6.66 7.89
CA THR A 22 2.88 -5.64 7.55
C THR A 22 3.56 -5.98 6.22
N PHE A 23 3.78 -4.95 5.39
CA PHE A 23 4.55 -5.08 4.15
C PHE A 23 6.05 -5.07 4.44
N LYS A 24 6.82 -5.80 3.63
CA LYS A 24 8.29 -5.68 3.65
C LYS A 24 8.70 -4.28 3.19
N VAL A 25 9.85 -3.83 3.68
CA VAL A 25 10.45 -2.55 3.30
C VAL A 25 10.61 -2.41 1.78
N VAL A 26 10.90 -3.51 1.07
CA VAL A 26 11.00 -3.52 -0.39
C VAL A 26 9.71 -3.06 -1.08
N SER A 27 8.54 -3.47 -0.56
CA SER A 27 7.24 -3.07 -1.09
C SER A 27 6.97 -1.60 -0.81
N ILE A 28 7.33 -1.12 0.38
CA ILE A 28 7.18 0.28 0.76
C ILE A 28 8.04 1.18 -0.13
N ASN A 29 9.30 0.80 -0.37
CA ASN A 29 10.20 1.51 -1.28
C ASN A 29 9.68 1.55 -2.72
N ARG A 30 9.07 0.44 -3.18
CA ARG A 30 8.48 0.36 -4.51
C ARG A 30 7.34 1.35 -4.69
N VAL A 31 6.51 1.51 -3.65
CA VAL A 31 5.45 2.51 -3.66
C VAL A 31 5.98 3.94 -3.62
N VAL A 32 7.00 4.21 -2.79
CA VAL A 32 7.68 5.52 -2.74
C VAL A 32 8.24 5.89 -4.11
N ALA A 33 8.90 4.94 -4.78
CA ALA A 33 9.46 5.15 -6.11
C ALA A 33 8.37 5.46 -7.14
N ALA A 34 7.31 4.65 -7.17
CA ALA A 34 6.22 4.84 -8.12
C ALA A 34 5.45 6.16 -7.91
N ILE A 35 5.26 6.60 -6.67
CA ILE A 35 4.65 7.91 -6.38
C ILE A 35 5.57 9.04 -6.82
N SER A 36 6.85 8.94 -6.46
CA SER A 36 7.83 9.98 -6.80
C SER A 36 7.94 10.13 -8.31
N GLU A 37 7.93 9.01 -9.06
CA GLU A 37 7.95 9.01 -10.51
C GLU A 37 6.66 9.54 -11.13
N ARG A 38 5.49 9.03 -10.70
CA ARG A 38 4.18 9.41 -11.28
C ARG A 38 3.79 10.85 -11.03
N PHE A 39 4.07 11.36 -9.83
CA PHE A 39 3.62 12.67 -9.40
C PHE A 39 4.75 13.70 -9.37
N GLN A 40 6.00 13.30 -9.68
CA GLN A 40 7.18 14.17 -9.64
C GLN A 40 7.37 14.85 -8.27
N VAL A 41 7.06 14.13 -7.19
CA VAL A 41 7.12 14.62 -5.81
C VAL A 41 8.22 13.92 -5.02
N GLN A 42 8.82 14.63 -4.08
CA GLN A 42 9.74 14.03 -3.10
C GLN A 42 8.94 13.24 -2.07
N CYS A 43 8.79 11.93 -2.29
CA CYS A 43 8.14 11.02 -1.34
C CYS A 43 9.20 10.30 -0.48
N ASN A 44 8.95 10.18 0.83
CA ASN A 44 9.84 9.47 1.75
C ASN A 44 9.09 8.28 2.36
N VAL A 45 9.81 7.20 2.64
CA VAL A 45 9.33 6.00 3.35
C VAL A 45 8.51 6.36 4.59
N LYS A 46 8.98 7.30 5.41
CA LYS A 46 8.26 7.74 6.63
C LYS A 46 6.89 8.36 6.32
N HIS A 47 6.76 9.09 5.22
CA HIS A 47 5.48 9.65 4.78
C HIS A 47 4.53 8.53 4.35
N VAL A 48 5.03 7.53 3.64
CA VAL A 48 4.25 6.38 3.20
C VAL A 48 3.80 5.51 4.38
N GLU A 49 4.67 5.24 5.35
CA GLU A 49 4.33 4.45 6.53
C GLU A 49 3.28 5.16 7.40
N ASN A 50 3.42 6.47 7.61
CA ASN A 50 2.43 7.25 8.35
C ASN A 50 1.08 7.28 7.62
N HIS A 51 1.10 7.42 6.30
CA HIS A 51 -0.10 7.38 5.47
C HIS A 51 -0.77 6.00 5.52
N LEU A 52 -0.01 4.91 5.42
CA LEU A 52 -0.50 3.53 5.59
C LEU A 52 -1.27 3.34 6.90
N ARG A 53 -0.76 3.91 7.98
CA ARG A 53 -1.38 3.80 9.31
C ARG A 53 -2.73 4.52 9.38
N ILE A 54 -2.85 5.67 8.71
CA ILE A 54 -4.08 6.45 8.64
C ILE A 54 -5.09 5.80 7.69
N VAL A 55 -4.63 5.35 6.52
CA VAL A 55 -5.45 4.79 5.44
C VAL A 55 -5.97 3.39 5.80
N LYS A 56 -5.33 2.67 6.72
CA LYS A 56 -5.78 1.34 7.20
C LYS A 56 -7.28 1.30 7.57
N LYS A 57 -7.82 2.35 8.20
CA LYS A 57 -9.23 2.43 8.60
C LYS A 57 -10.20 2.62 7.41
N PRO A 58 -10.08 3.70 6.61
CA PRO A 58 -10.97 3.90 5.46
C PRO A 58 -10.79 2.82 4.38
N MET A 59 -9.60 2.23 4.26
CA MET A 59 -9.31 1.22 3.26
C MET A 59 -10.04 -0.11 3.49
N ALA A 60 -10.29 -0.50 4.74
CA ALA A 60 -11.13 -1.65 5.05
C ALA A 60 -12.52 -1.55 4.39
N ASN A 61 -13.10 -0.34 4.35
CA ASN A 61 -14.37 -0.06 3.67
C ASN A 61 -14.23 -0.12 2.14
N TYR A 62 -13.21 0.50 1.56
CA TYR A 62 -12.95 0.42 0.10
C TYR A 62 -12.73 -1.03 -0.36
N MET A 63 -12.13 -1.87 0.47
CA MET A 63 -11.85 -3.26 0.15
C MET A 63 -13.04 -4.18 0.35
N HIS A 64 -13.93 -3.85 1.29
CA HIS A 64 -15.26 -4.46 1.41
C HIS A 64 -16.06 -4.26 0.11
N ASN A 65 -16.09 -3.03 -0.42
CA ASN A 65 -16.82 -2.73 -1.66
C ASN A 65 -16.13 -3.21 -2.94
N SER A 66 -14.82 -3.50 -2.91
CA SER A 66 -14.08 -3.94 -4.11
C SER A 66 -13.77 -5.43 -4.17
N GLY A 67 -14.34 -6.25 -3.27
CA GLY A 67 -14.15 -7.71 -3.27
C GLY A 67 -12.73 -8.16 -2.90
N ARG A 68 -11.88 -7.25 -2.41
CA ARG A 68 -10.45 -7.50 -2.08
C ARG A 68 -10.21 -7.66 -0.57
N LYS A 69 -11.21 -8.15 0.17
CA LYS A 69 -11.16 -8.33 1.64
C LYS A 69 -10.05 -9.27 2.11
N TRP A 70 -9.71 -10.29 1.30
CA TRP A 70 -8.66 -11.27 1.60
C TRP A 70 -7.25 -10.68 1.68
N PHE A 71 -7.02 -9.50 1.08
CA PHE A 71 -5.73 -8.80 1.04
C PHE A 71 -5.21 -8.36 2.43
N TRP A 72 -6.09 -8.21 3.43
CA TRP A 72 -5.72 -7.74 4.79
C TRP A 72 -6.14 -8.67 5.93
N MET A 73 -6.76 -9.81 5.65
CA MET A 73 -7.17 -10.78 6.69
C MET A 73 -6.06 -11.78 7.08
N GLY A 74 -4.82 -11.57 6.61
CA GLY A 74 -3.63 -12.35 6.97
C GLY A 74 -2.53 -11.51 7.60
#